data_AF-K2LCS7-F1
#
_entry.id   AF-K2LCS7-F1
#
_cell.length_a   1.000
_cell.length_b   1.000
_cell.length_c   1.000
_cell.angle_alpha   90.00
_cell.angle_beta   90.00
_cell.angle_gamma   90.00
#
_symmetry.space_group_name_H-M   'P 1'
#
loop_
_entity.id
_entity.type
_entity.pdbx_description
1 polymer ?
#
loop_
_entity_poly.entity_id
_entity_poly.type
_entity_poly.pdbx_seq_one_letter_code
_entity_poly.pdbx_strand_id
1 'polypeptide(L)'
;MLTIATAAKTTAIKQYCQHWLGCVAIGDFSNAQALIDKPNEAGRQWSRPDIQQCLTSYFGDGRQTPTYCIDNRDIDHCQPCFMERDDGGLLCDFNLPVNDQLTDLTVQFEFKPTQANQFEVTIHDIHVL
;
A
#
# COMPACT_ATOMS: atom_id res chain seq x y z
N MET A 1 9.99 -4.13 -9.38
CA MET A 1 9.29 -5.33 -9.87
C MET A 1 9.38 -6.40 -8.82
N LEU A 2 8.29 -7.10 -8.57
CA LEU A 2 8.18 -8.18 -7.60
C LEU A 2 8.17 -9.53 -8.32
N THR A 3 8.97 -10.48 -7.85
CA THR A 3 8.97 -11.86 -8.33
C THR A 3 8.24 -12.76 -7.34
N ILE A 4 7.19 -13.46 -7.77
CA ILE A 4 6.37 -14.31 -6.90
C ILE A 4 6.28 -15.72 -7.45
N ALA A 5 6.70 -16.72 -6.66
CA ALA A 5 6.44 -18.11 -7.00
C ALA A 5 4.93 -18.41 -6.97
N THR A 6 4.46 -19.18 -7.97
CA THR A 6 3.03 -19.38 -8.24
C THR A 6 2.24 -19.96 -7.06
N ALA A 7 2.86 -20.78 -6.21
CA ALA A 7 2.23 -21.39 -5.03
C ALA A 7 2.17 -20.48 -3.79
N ALA A 8 2.77 -19.28 -3.83
CA ALA A 8 2.97 -18.42 -2.66
C ALA A 8 2.43 -16.99 -2.84
N LYS A 9 1.53 -16.76 -3.81
CA LYS A 9 1.04 -15.43 -4.21
C LYS A 9 0.59 -14.56 -3.04
N THR A 10 -0.37 -15.04 -2.26
CA THR A 10 -0.96 -14.29 -1.14
C THR A 10 0.07 -13.96 -0.07
N THR A 11 0.92 -14.91 0.32
CA THR A 11 1.97 -14.68 1.32
C THR A 11 2.99 -13.66 0.85
N ALA A 12 3.46 -13.75 -0.40
CA ALA A 12 4.42 -12.81 -0.96
C ALA A 12 3.85 -11.39 -1.05
N ILE A 13 2.58 -11.25 -1.43
CA ILE A 13 1.89 -9.95 -1.49
C ILE A 13 1.71 -9.36 -0.11
N LYS A 14 1.26 -10.15 0.87
CA LYS A 14 1.16 -9.70 2.27
C LYS A 14 2.50 -9.20 2.80
N GLN A 15 3.58 -9.94 2.55
CA GLN A 15 4.95 -9.53 2.92
C GLN A 15 5.37 -8.23 2.22
N TYR A 16 4.99 -8.06 0.96
CA TYR A 16 5.27 -6.84 0.21
C TYR A 16 4.54 -5.62 0.79
N CYS A 17 3.24 -5.76 1.03
CA CYS A 17 2.41 -4.74 1.66
C CYS A 17 2.87 -4.43 3.08
N GLN A 18 3.26 -5.44 3.87
CA GLN A 18 3.86 -5.26 5.19
C GLN A 18 5.14 -4.45 5.12
N HIS A 19 6.01 -4.73 4.14
CA HIS A 19 7.26 -3.99 3.97
C HIS A 19 6.99 -2.51 3.66
N TRP A 20 6.05 -2.24 2.74
CA TRP A 20 5.64 -0.88 2.43
C TRP A 20 5.05 -0.16 3.66
N LEU A 21 4.16 -0.82 4.41
CA LEU A 21 3.58 -0.28 5.64
C LEU A 21 4.67 0.05 6.67
N GLY A 22 5.66 -0.83 6.83
CA GLY A 22 6.81 -0.60 7.71
C GLY A 22 7.63 0.62 7.31
N CYS A 23 7.87 0.84 6.01
CA CYS A 23 8.55 2.05 5.53
C CYS A 23 7.74 3.32 5.84
N VAL A 24 6.43 3.31 5.59
CA VAL A 24 5.55 4.45 5.89
C VAL A 24 5.49 4.75 7.39
N ALA A 25 5.38 3.71 8.23
CA ALA A 25 5.31 3.84 9.69
C ALA A 25 6.51 4.56 10.30
N ILE A 26 7.72 4.35 9.76
CA ILE A 26 8.94 5.02 10.23
C ILE A 26 9.28 6.31 9.47
N GLY A 27 8.40 6.75 8.56
CA GLY A 27 8.60 7.94 7.73
C GLY A 27 9.64 7.78 6.61
N ASP A 28 10.02 6.55 6.28
CA ASP A 28 10.94 6.23 5.18
C ASP A 28 10.19 6.15 3.84
N PHE A 29 9.64 7.29 3.44
CA PHE A 29 8.88 7.40 2.20
C PHE A 29 9.74 7.20 0.94
N SER A 30 11.06 7.35 1.05
CA SER A 30 11.97 7.06 -0.06
C SER A 30 11.96 5.57 -0.40
N ASN A 31 12.09 4.70 0.60
CA ASN A 31 11.98 3.25 0.38
C ASN A 31 10.53 2.84 0.07
N ALA A 32 9.52 3.45 0.71
CA ALA A 32 8.12 3.16 0.37
C ALA A 32 7.80 3.47 -1.11
N GLN A 33 8.31 4.59 -1.64
CA GLN A 33 8.12 4.96 -3.04
C GLN A 33 8.92 4.04 -4.00
N ALA A 34 10.09 3.54 -3.59
CA ALA A 34 10.89 2.61 -4.40
C ALA A 34 10.21 1.24 -4.60
N LEU A 35 9.20 0.91 -3.79
CA LEU A 35 8.34 -0.27 -3.94
C LEU A 35 7.20 -0.07 -4.95
N ILE A 36 7.14 1.07 -5.63
CA ILE A 36 6.09 1.38 -6.61
C ILE A 36 6.77 1.56 -7.96
N ASP A 37 6.56 0.61 -8.86
CA ASP A 37 7.25 0.55 -10.14
C ASP A 37 6.76 1.62 -11.13
N LYS A 38 5.47 1.96 -11.07
CA LYS A 38 4.82 2.81 -12.06
C LYS A 38 3.70 3.69 -11.47
N PRO A 39 3.29 4.75 -12.19
CA PRO A 39 2.06 5.47 -11.88
C PRO A 39 0.84 4.55 -12.05
N ASN A 40 -0.25 4.87 -11.35
CA ASN A 40 -1.55 4.23 -11.57
C ASN A 40 -2.16 4.63 -12.94
N GLU A 41 -3.33 4.07 -13.27
CA GLU A 41 -4.01 4.34 -14.55
C GLU A 41 -4.40 5.81 -14.76
N ALA A 42 -4.57 6.57 -13.68
CA ALA A 42 -4.78 8.02 -13.72
C ALA A 42 -3.49 8.84 -13.88
N GLY A 43 -2.33 8.17 -14.00
CA GLY A 43 -1.02 8.81 -14.12
C GLY A 43 -0.43 9.30 -12.79
N ARG A 44 -1.02 8.93 -11.64
CA ARG A 44 -0.53 9.32 -10.32
C ARG A 44 0.60 8.40 -9.88
N GLN A 45 1.78 8.97 -9.67
CA GLN A 45 2.88 8.32 -8.98
C GLN A 45 2.77 8.65 -7.49
N TRP A 46 2.53 7.65 -6.64
CA TRP A 46 2.43 7.85 -5.19
C TRP A 46 3.79 8.21 -4.59
N SER A 47 4.07 9.51 -4.54
CA SER A 47 5.28 10.06 -3.93
C SER A 47 5.09 10.33 -2.45
N ARG A 48 6.17 10.68 -1.75
CA ARG A 48 6.10 11.17 -0.36
C ARG A 48 5.04 12.28 -0.18
N PRO A 49 5.06 13.38 -0.95
CA PRO A 49 4.02 14.41 -0.87
C PRO A 49 2.60 13.86 -1.02
N ASP A 50 2.36 12.95 -1.95
CA ASP A 50 1.03 12.38 -2.20
C ASP A 50 0.50 11.60 -0.99
N ILE A 51 1.33 10.70 -0.45
CA ILE A 51 0.96 9.87 0.70
C ILE A 51 0.74 10.77 1.91
N GLN A 52 1.66 11.69 2.19
CA GLN A 52 1.52 12.61 3.32
C GLN A 52 0.30 13.53 3.17
N GLN A 53 -0.04 13.96 1.96
CA GLN A 53 -1.24 14.75 1.70
C GLN A 53 -2.50 13.93 2.00
N CYS A 54 -2.62 12.70 1.51
CA CYS A 54 -3.78 11.85 1.82
C CYS A 54 -3.94 11.64 3.33
N LEU A 55 -2.85 11.30 4.03
CA LEU A 55 -2.87 11.12 5.48
C LEU A 55 -3.26 12.40 6.23
N THR A 56 -2.73 13.55 5.81
CA THR A 56 -3.02 14.85 6.45
C THR A 56 -4.43 15.33 6.12
N SER A 57 -4.95 15.07 4.92
CA SER A 57 -6.33 15.39 4.57
C SER A 57 -7.34 14.57 5.35
N TYR A 58 -6.99 13.32 5.69
CA TYR A 58 -7.89 12.42 6.42
C TYR A 58 -7.77 12.59 7.95
N PHE A 59 -6.55 12.59 8.50
CA PHE A 59 -6.30 12.66 9.95
C PHE A 59 -5.96 14.06 10.47
N GLY A 60 -5.62 14.99 9.60
CA GLY A 60 -5.21 16.32 10.00
C GLY A 60 -6.35 17.12 10.62
N ASP A 61 -6.03 17.85 11.67
CA ASP A 61 -6.94 18.73 12.40
C ASP A 61 -6.69 20.22 12.08
N GLY A 62 -6.02 20.51 10.96
CA GLY A 62 -5.61 21.85 10.55
C GLY A 62 -4.35 22.37 11.25
N ARG A 63 -3.69 21.58 12.10
CA ARG A 63 -2.41 21.93 12.73
C ARG A 63 -1.23 21.68 11.80
N GLN A 64 -0.11 22.38 12.05
CA GLN A 64 1.14 22.21 11.30
C GLN A 64 1.85 20.88 11.58
N THR A 65 1.61 20.26 12.74
CA THR A 65 2.21 18.98 13.12
C THR A 65 1.17 17.87 13.01
N PRO A 66 1.47 16.76 12.30
CA PRO A 66 0.60 15.59 12.28
C PRO A 66 0.31 15.08 13.69
N THR A 67 -0.97 14.87 14.00
CA THR A 67 -1.43 14.22 15.23
C THR A 67 -1.59 12.70 15.06
N TYR A 68 -1.23 12.19 13.89
CA TYR A 68 -1.31 10.78 13.54
C TYR A 68 0.08 10.13 13.50
N CYS A 69 0.11 8.87 13.90
CA CYS A 69 1.24 7.96 13.77
C CYS A 69 0.73 6.70 13.06
N ILE A 70 1.37 6.32 11.94
CA ILE A 70 1.06 5.06 11.26
C ILE A 70 1.76 3.93 12.00
N ASP A 71 1.04 2.85 12.31
CA ASP A 71 1.60 1.71 13.01
C ASP A 71 2.15 0.69 12.02
N ASN A 72 3.26 0.02 12.35
CA ASN A 72 3.69 -1.18 11.61
C ASN A 72 3.00 -2.43 12.16
N ARG A 73 1.67 -2.41 12.21
CA ARG A 73 0.85 -3.56 12.64
C ARG A 73 1.05 -4.71 11.66
N ASP A 74 0.93 -5.94 12.16
CA ASP A 74 0.84 -7.12 11.30
C ASP A 74 -0.31 -6.94 10.28
N ILE A 75 0.02 -7.09 9.00
CA ILE A 75 -0.89 -6.89 7.88
C ILE A 75 -2.12 -7.81 7.97
N ASP A 76 -2.01 -8.97 8.63
CA ASP A 76 -3.15 -9.87 8.87
C ASP A 76 -4.20 -9.25 9.80
N HIS A 77 -3.83 -8.23 10.59
CA HIS A 77 -4.72 -7.44 11.44
C HIS A 77 -5.17 -6.12 10.79
N CYS A 78 -4.83 -5.90 9.52
CA CYS A 78 -5.21 -4.72 8.75
C CYS A 78 -6.39 -4.97 7.79
N GLN A 79 -7.19 -6.02 8.07
CA GLN A 79 -8.31 -6.46 7.22
C GLN A 79 -7.94 -6.62 5.73
N PRO A 80 -6.88 -7.39 5.41
CA PRO A 80 -6.40 -7.47 4.04
C PRO A 80 -7.41 -8.21 3.14
N CYS A 81 -7.72 -7.63 1.99
CA CYS A 81 -8.51 -8.26 0.94
C CYS A 81 -7.59 -8.61 -0.23
N PHE A 82 -7.56 -9.89 -0.62
CA PHE A 82 -6.76 -10.36 -1.75
C PHE A 82 -7.66 -10.88 -2.86
N MET A 83 -7.41 -10.44 -4.09
CA MET A 83 -8.15 -10.88 -5.28
C MET A 83 -7.18 -11.18 -6.42
N GLU A 84 -7.40 -12.30 -7.11
CA GLU A 84 -6.77 -12.60 -8.39
C GLU A 84 -7.76 -12.28 -9.52
N ARG A 85 -7.29 -11.54 -10.52
CA ARG A 85 -8.03 -11.12 -11.70
C ARG A 85 -7.92 -12.17 -12.81
N ASP A 86 -8.86 -12.14 -13.75
CA ASP A 86 -8.89 -13.05 -14.90
C ASP A 86 -7.65 -12.96 -15.80
N ASP A 87 -6.95 -11.82 -15.81
CA ASP A 87 -5.70 -11.61 -16.54
C ASP A 87 -4.45 -12.05 -15.76
N GLY A 88 -4.61 -12.66 -14.59
CA GLY A 88 -3.54 -13.05 -13.69
C GLY A 88 -2.98 -11.91 -12.85
N GLY A 89 -3.54 -10.69 -12.97
CA GLY A 89 -3.28 -9.58 -12.07
C GLY A 89 -3.73 -9.87 -10.65
N LEU A 90 -3.05 -9.25 -9.67
CA LEU A 90 -3.36 -9.45 -8.26
C LEU A 90 -3.70 -8.09 -7.64
N LEU A 91 -4.66 -8.07 -6.73
CA LEU A 91 -5.05 -6.90 -5.95
C LEU A 91 -4.87 -7.21 -4.47
N CYS A 92 -4.41 -6.21 -3.73
CA CYS A 92 -4.34 -6.28 -2.28
C CYS A 92 -4.77 -4.95 -1.66
N ASP A 93 -5.88 -4.99 -0.93
CA ASP A 93 -6.38 -3.86 -0.18
C ASP A 93 -6.12 -4.11 1.29
N PHE A 94 -5.77 -3.06 2.05
CA PHE A 94 -5.73 -3.14 3.50
C PHE A 94 -5.93 -1.76 4.13
N ASN A 95 -6.51 -1.78 5.33
CA ASN A 95 -6.78 -0.58 6.09
C ASN A 95 -5.54 -0.11 6.83
N LEU A 96 -5.27 1.19 6.83
CA LEU A 96 -4.14 1.76 7.54
C LEU A 96 -4.37 1.72 9.06
N PRO A 97 -3.45 1.12 9.82
CA PRO A 97 -3.45 1.24 11.27
C PRO A 97 -2.80 2.57 11.67
N VAL A 98 -3.52 3.35 12.47
CA VAL A 98 -3.12 4.70 12.90
C VAL A 98 -3.44 4.89 14.37
N ASN A 99 -2.47 5.39 15.15
CA ASN A 99 -2.62 5.67 16.58
C ASN A 99 -3.18 4.45 17.35
N ASP A 100 -2.62 3.27 17.11
CA ASP A 100 -3.08 1.99 17.69
C ASP A 100 -4.51 1.56 17.30
N GLN A 101 -5.15 2.23 16.33
CA GLN A 101 -6.49 1.91 15.84
C GLN A 101 -6.47 1.50 14.37
N LEU A 102 -7.35 0.58 13.98
CA LEU A 102 -7.58 0.32 12.54
C LEU A 102 -8.55 1.37 12.01
N THR A 103 -8.22 1.98 10.88
CA THR A 103 -9.04 3.03 10.25
C THR A 103 -9.80 2.47 9.05
N ASP A 104 -10.65 3.27 8.39
CA ASP A 104 -11.26 2.93 7.10
C ASP A 104 -10.45 3.47 5.90
N LEU A 105 -9.34 4.18 6.16
CA LEU A 105 -8.43 4.65 5.12
C LEU A 105 -7.66 3.45 4.55
N THR A 106 -8.03 3.06 3.34
CA THR A 106 -7.59 1.84 2.66
C THR A 106 -6.53 2.17 1.63
N VAL A 107 -5.46 1.39 1.61
CA VAL A 107 -4.46 1.39 0.53
C VAL A 107 -4.76 0.21 -0.39
N GLN A 108 -4.88 0.49 -1.69
CA GLN A 108 -5.11 -0.52 -2.71
C GLN A 108 -3.87 -0.69 -3.59
N PHE A 109 -3.25 -1.85 -3.50
CA PHE A 109 -2.17 -2.26 -4.38
C PHE A 109 -2.69 -3.05 -5.57
N GLU A 110 -2.08 -2.80 -6.73
CA GLU A 110 -2.25 -3.58 -7.94
C GLU A 110 -0.89 -4.15 -8.38
N PHE A 111 -0.91 -5.44 -8.72
CA PHE A 111 0.24 -6.20 -9.18
C PHE A 111 -0.06 -6.71 -10.58
N LYS A 112 0.51 -6.05 -11.59
CA LYS A 112 0.27 -6.36 -12.99
C LYS A 112 1.32 -7.34 -13.53
N PRO A 113 0.94 -8.50 -14.07
CA PRO A 113 1.90 -9.46 -14.59
C PRO A 113 2.61 -8.88 -15.82
N THR A 114 3.93 -9.03 -15.87
CA THR A 114 4.75 -8.64 -17.03
C THR A 114 5.39 -9.82 -17.73
N GLN A 115 5.85 -10.79 -16.95
CA GLN A 115 6.45 -12.05 -17.42
C GLN A 115 6.08 -13.16 -16.43
N ALA A 116 6.51 -14.39 -16.72
CA ALA A 116 6.28 -15.52 -15.82
C ALA A 116 6.77 -15.18 -14.40
N ASN A 117 5.82 -15.15 -13.45
CA ASN A 117 6.05 -14.85 -12.03
C ASN A 117 6.59 -13.44 -11.71
N GLN A 118 6.58 -12.50 -12.67
CA GLN A 118 7.01 -11.12 -12.45
C GLN A 118 5.84 -10.15 -12.50
N PHE A 119 5.80 -9.24 -11.55
CA PHE A 119 4.76 -8.25 -11.39
C PHE A 119 5.34 -6.85 -11.30
N GLU A 120 4.74 -5.93 -12.05
CA GLU A 120 4.86 -4.50 -11.80
C GLU A 120 3.90 -4.10 -10.71
N VAL A 121 4.41 -3.34 -9.73
CA VAL A 121 3.63 -2.92 -8.57
C VAL A 121 3.20 -1.47 -8.72
N THR A 122 1.92 -1.21 -8.50
CA THR A 122 1.35 0.14 -8.41
C THR A 122 0.47 0.25 -7.17
N ILE A 123 0.31 1.46 -6.64
CA ILE A 123 -0.80 1.77 -5.73
C ILE A 123 -1.90 2.35 -6.60
N HIS A 124 -3.02 1.65 -6.69
CA HIS A 124 -4.19 2.13 -7.44
C HIS A 124 -4.74 3.38 -6.77
N ASP A 125 -5.00 3.31 -5.46
CA ASP A 125 -5.50 4.45 -4.69
C ASP A 125 -5.22 4.34 -3.17
N ILE A 126 -5.34 5.46 -2.47
CA ILE A 126 -5.41 5.55 -1.00
C ILE A 126 -6.66 6.36 -0.65
N HIS A 127 -7.72 5.67 -0.22
CA HIS A 127 -9.06 6.25 -0.10
C HIS A 127 -9.88 5.59 1.01
N VAL A 128 -11.04 6.18 1.31
CA VAL A 128 -12.01 5.62 2.27
C VAL A 128 -13.00 4.76 1.49
N LEU A 129 -13.21 3.52 1.93
CA LEU A 129 -14.21 2.59 1.37
C LEU A 129 -15.61 2.79 2.00
#